data_AF-A0A536Q7D5-F1
#
_entry.id   AF-A0A536Q7D5-F1
#
_cell.length_a   1.000
_cell.length_b   1.000
_cell.length_c   1.000
_cell.angle_alpha   90.00
_cell.angle_beta   90.00
_cell.angle_gamma   90.00
#
_symmetry.space_group_name_H-M   'P 1'
#
loop_
_entity.id
_entity.type
_entity.pdbx_description
1 polymer ?
#
loop_
_entity_poly.entity_id
_entity_poly.type
_entity_poly.pdbx_seq_one_letter_code
_entity_poly.pdbx_strand_id
1 'polypeptide(L)'
;MRSGVPRSIRRGDDRRGEASHPSGQAAREGRARSRLRRGAGRRDDGDRAVIRSSILVASIVLAACGGAATPNPPTPPSASPARTIVPLAFTPASSQPLELQWTKAPAAYPPGADISVLEGDTTKPGPYTLRLRFPDGYTLPPHAHPNDEHLTVIQGTFVIGMGRSASREAAKDLPVGSFLLIPNRTDHYAWASGETIVQL
;
A
#
# COMPACT_ATOMS: atom_id res chain seq x y z
N MET A 1 43.75 -72.94 1.67
CA MET A 1 43.65 -72.32 3.01
C MET A 1 42.40 -71.46 3.07
N ARG A 2 41.47 -71.79 3.99
CA ARG A 2 40.39 -71.01 4.65
C ARG A 2 39.56 -70.03 3.79
N SER A 3 38.29 -70.30 3.47
CA SER A 3 37.07 -70.24 4.33
C SER A 3 36.78 -68.85 4.93
N GLY A 4 35.64 -68.23 4.58
CA GLY A 4 35.13 -67.06 5.31
C GLY A 4 33.87 -66.42 4.72
N VAL A 5 32.71 -66.76 5.29
CA VAL A 5 31.38 -66.13 5.13
C VAL A 5 31.36 -64.71 5.73
N PRO A 6 30.47 -63.81 5.28
CA PRO A 6 29.59 -63.11 6.24
C PRO A 6 28.12 -63.10 5.75
N ARG A 7 27.19 -63.67 6.52
CA ARG A 7 26.39 -63.11 7.63
C ARG A 7 25.25 -62.18 7.20
N SER A 8 24.06 -62.72 7.46
CA SER A 8 22.71 -62.19 7.38
C SER A 8 22.44 -61.08 8.40
N ILE A 9 21.67 -60.05 8.00
CA ILE A 9 20.84 -59.22 8.90
C ILE A 9 19.50 -58.86 8.22
N ARG A 10 18.43 -59.49 8.75
CA ARG A 10 17.02 -59.10 9.01
C ARG A 10 16.47 -57.85 8.28
N ARG A 11 15.44 -57.94 7.43
CA ARG A 11 13.96 -58.01 7.69
C ARG A 11 13.42 -56.96 8.68
N GLY A 12 12.54 -56.10 8.19
CA GLY A 12 11.62 -55.29 9.00
C GLY A 12 10.99 -54.11 8.26
N ASP A 13 10.35 -54.35 7.10
CA ASP A 13 9.39 -53.41 6.50
C ASP A 13 8.04 -54.13 6.37
N ASP A 14 6.96 -53.35 6.30
CA ASP A 14 5.53 -53.68 6.26
C ASP A 14 4.79 -53.52 7.59
N ARG A 15 4.51 -52.25 7.96
CA ARG A 15 3.28 -51.93 8.71
C ARG A 15 2.14 -51.64 7.74
N ARG A 16 1.29 -52.64 7.54
CA ARG A 16 -0.09 -52.48 7.07
C ARG A 16 -0.92 -51.90 8.22
N GLY A 17 -1.46 -50.70 8.03
CA GLY A 17 -2.45 -50.07 8.89
C GLY A 17 -3.72 -49.89 8.07
N GLU A 18 -4.65 -50.80 8.28
CA GLU A 18 -5.89 -51.00 7.55
C GLU A 18 -6.94 -49.93 7.91
N ALA A 19 -7.62 -49.44 6.89
CA ALA A 19 -8.74 -48.53 7.00
C ALA A 19 -10.01 -49.28 7.37
N SER A 20 -10.73 -48.79 8.39
CA SER A 20 -12.08 -49.27 8.73
C SER A 20 -12.95 -48.09 9.18
N HIS A 21 -13.71 -47.53 8.23
CA HIS A 21 -15.02 -46.93 8.51
C HIS A 21 -16.07 -48.02 8.22
N PRO A 22 -17.18 -48.10 8.99
CA PRO A 22 -18.40 -47.53 8.42
C PRO A 22 -19.44 -46.98 9.43
N SER A 23 -20.31 -46.13 8.88
CA SER A 23 -21.75 -45.98 9.18
C SER A 23 -22.22 -45.40 10.51
N GLY A 24 -22.92 -44.26 10.40
CA GLY A 24 -23.73 -43.67 11.47
C GLY A 24 -24.53 -42.46 10.97
N GLN A 25 -25.58 -42.75 10.20
CA GLN A 25 -26.53 -41.80 9.63
C GLN A 25 -27.46 -41.18 10.70
N ALA A 26 -27.91 -39.96 10.41
CA ALA A 26 -29.26 -39.41 10.66
C ALA A 26 -29.45 -38.38 11.81
N ALA A 27 -29.77 -37.18 11.33
CA ALA A 27 -30.93 -36.36 11.69
C ALA A 27 -31.09 -35.86 13.14
N ARG A 28 -31.12 -34.52 13.29
CA ARG A 28 -32.41 -33.83 13.51
C ARG A 28 -32.31 -32.32 13.38
N GLU A 29 -33.28 -31.81 12.65
CA GLU A 29 -33.61 -30.42 12.40
C GLU A 29 -34.04 -29.71 13.70
N GLY A 30 -33.64 -28.44 13.83
CA GLY A 30 -34.03 -27.54 14.90
C GLY A 30 -34.36 -26.15 14.38
N ARG A 31 -35.45 -26.05 13.61
CA ARG A 31 -36.05 -24.79 13.14
C ARG A 31 -36.73 -24.08 14.31
N ALA A 32 -36.26 -22.87 14.68
CA ALA A 32 -37.07 -21.97 15.51
C ALA A 32 -36.83 -20.47 15.24
N ARG A 33 -37.72 -19.94 14.40
CA ARG A 33 -38.45 -18.67 14.56
C ARG A 33 -37.68 -17.35 14.48
N SER A 34 -37.78 -16.78 13.27
CA SER A 34 -37.90 -15.34 13.01
C SER A 34 -38.90 -14.64 13.93
N ARG A 35 -38.51 -13.47 14.45
CA ARG A 35 -39.44 -12.41 14.86
C ARG A 35 -39.03 -11.10 14.21
N LEU A 36 -39.72 -10.80 13.11
CA LEU A 36 -39.95 -9.43 12.66
C LEU A 36 -40.71 -8.68 13.76
N ARG A 37 -40.24 -7.48 14.11
CA ARG A 37 -41.15 -6.39 14.48
C ARG A 37 -40.57 -5.05 14.03
N ARG A 38 -41.13 -4.58 12.92
CA ARG A 38 -41.08 -3.19 12.45
C ARG A 38 -41.65 -2.28 13.54
N GLY A 39 -40.88 -1.28 13.96
CA GLY A 39 -41.37 -0.11 14.66
C GLY A 39 -41.35 1.08 13.71
N ALA A 40 -42.52 1.48 13.22
CA ALA A 40 -42.74 2.73 12.53
C ALA A 40 -42.99 3.85 13.57
N GLY A 41 -42.34 4.99 13.39
CA GLY A 41 -42.63 6.25 14.09
C GLY A 41 -41.96 7.37 13.29
N ARG A 42 -42.67 8.04 12.39
CA ARG A 42 -43.57 9.19 12.57
C ARG A 42 -42.80 10.49 12.27
N ARG A 43 -43.29 11.15 11.22
CA ARG A 43 -42.92 12.46 10.69
C ARG A 43 -43.03 13.54 11.76
N ASP A 44 -42.20 14.57 11.68
CA ASP A 44 -42.65 15.93 11.90
C ASP A 44 -41.87 16.91 11.03
N ASP A 45 -42.63 17.66 10.23
CA ASP A 45 -42.20 18.73 9.33
C ASP A 45 -41.91 19.98 10.16
N GLY A 46 -40.85 20.71 9.80
CA GLY A 46 -40.40 21.89 10.54
C GLY A 46 -39.84 22.97 9.64
N ASP A 47 -40.61 23.37 8.63
CA ASP A 47 -40.43 24.61 7.88
C ASP A 47 -40.41 25.81 8.83
N ARG A 48 -39.26 26.50 8.94
CA ARG A 48 -39.20 27.89 9.42
C ARG A 48 -38.24 28.70 8.56
N ALA A 49 -38.76 29.15 7.43
CA ALA A 49 -38.30 30.33 6.74
C ALA A 49 -38.27 31.54 7.70
N VAL A 50 -37.15 32.25 7.75
CA VAL A 50 -37.08 33.62 8.28
C VAL A 50 -36.36 34.49 7.27
N ILE A 51 -37.17 35.07 6.39
CA ILE A 51 -36.88 36.25 5.56
C ILE A 51 -36.88 37.46 6.49
N ARG A 52 -35.83 38.29 6.54
CA ARG A 52 -35.93 39.75 6.84
C ARG A 52 -34.76 40.57 6.26
N SER A 53 -35.11 41.42 5.29
CA SER A 53 -34.67 42.80 4.99
C SER A 53 -33.17 43.12 4.93
N SER A 54 -32.58 43.47 3.78
CA SER A 54 -32.77 44.67 2.94
C SER A 54 -32.26 45.99 3.54
N ILE A 55 -31.12 46.43 3.00
CA ILE A 55 -30.76 47.79 2.56
C ILE A 55 -30.53 48.88 3.63
N LEU A 56 -29.28 49.36 3.72
CA LEU A 56 -29.02 50.81 3.62
C LEU A 56 -27.68 51.07 2.91
N VAL A 57 -27.80 51.66 1.72
CA VAL A 57 -26.74 52.29 0.95
C VAL A 57 -26.50 53.67 1.56
N ALA A 58 -25.26 54.00 1.89
CA ALA A 58 -24.85 55.37 2.19
C ALA A 58 -23.77 55.79 1.18
N SER A 59 -24.22 56.49 0.15
CA SER A 59 -23.39 57.20 -0.81
C SER A 59 -22.77 58.43 -0.15
N ILE A 60 -21.45 58.55 -0.21
CA ILE A 60 -20.77 59.84 -0.10
C ILE A 60 -20.04 60.07 -1.42
N VAL A 61 -20.50 61.12 -2.11
CA VAL A 61 -19.96 61.67 -3.35
C VAL A 61 -18.83 62.64 -2.98
N LEU A 62 -17.69 62.55 -3.67
CA LEU A 62 -16.77 63.68 -3.76
C LEU A 62 -16.21 63.83 -5.19
N ALA A 63 -16.76 64.86 -5.83
CA ALA A 63 -16.22 65.79 -6.83
C ALA A 63 -14.93 65.45 -7.63
N ALA A 64 -15.13 65.49 -8.95
CA ALA A 64 -14.37 66.24 -9.95
C ALA A 64 -12.87 65.98 -10.13
N CYS A 65 -12.52 65.50 -11.33
CA CYS A 65 -11.62 66.18 -12.28
C CYS A 65 -11.69 65.43 -13.62
N GLY A 66 -12.02 66.15 -14.70
CA GLY A 66 -11.99 65.62 -16.05
C GLY A 66 -10.57 65.27 -16.47
N GLY A 67 -10.31 63.99 -16.69
CA GLY A 67 -9.09 63.49 -17.34
C GLY A 67 -9.49 62.83 -18.66
N ALA A 68 -8.95 63.33 -19.76
CA ALA A 68 -9.12 62.73 -21.08
C ALA A 68 -8.59 61.29 -21.05
N ALA A 69 -9.47 60.32 -21.33
CA ALA A 69 -9.09 58.92 -21.44
C ALA A 69 -8.25 58.72 -22.72
N THR A 70 -6.93 58.68 -22.57
CA THR A 70 -6.06 58.10 -23.58
C THR A 70 -6.33 56.59 -23.66
N PRO A 71 -6.52 55.99 -24.84
CA PRO A 71 -6.67 54.55 -24.94
C PRO A 71 -5.39 53.87 -24.44
N ASN A 72 -5.51 53.00 -23.44
CA ASN A 72 -4.39 52.17 -23.00
C ASN A 72 -3.95 51.27 -24.18
N PRO A 73 -2.65 51.11 -24.44
CA PRO A 73 -2.18 50.15 -25.44
C PRO A 73 -2.60 48.73 -25.02
N PRO A 74 -2.82 47.82 -25.99
CA PRO A 74 -3.20 46.44 -25.69
C PRO A 74 -2.12 45.78 -24.83
N THR A 75 -2.53 45.23 -23.69
CA THR A 75 -1.67 44.39 -22.85
C THR A 75 -1.15 43.23 -23.70
N PRO A 76 0.16 43.04 -23.85
CA PRO A 76 0.66 41.88 -24.57
C PRO A 76 0.22 40.61 -23.83
N PRO A 77 -0.07 39.50 -24.54
CA PRO A 77 -0.38 38.24 -23.89
C PRO A 77 0.79 37.86 -22.98
N SER A 78 0.48 37.54 -21.73
CA SER A 78 1.45 36.99 -20.78
C SER A 78 2.07 35.75 -21.40
N ALA A 79 3.30 35.88 -21.90
CA ALA A 79 4.05 34.75 -22.40
C ALA A 79 4.21 33.77 -21.25
N SER A 80 3.61 32.57 -21.38
CA SER A 80 3.99 31.43 -20.55
C SER A 80 5.50 31.34 -20.55
N PRO A 81 6.18 31.17 -19.38
CA PRO A 81 7.61 30.96 -19.41
C PRO A 81 7.85 29.75 -20.30
N ALA A 82 8.65 29.96 -21.34
CA ALA A 82 9.13 28.86 -22.17
C ALA A 82 9.69 27.83 -21.19
N ARG A 83 9.21 26.58 -21.28
CA ARG A 83 9.82 25.48 -20.54
C ARG A 83 11.28 25.48 -20.94
N THR A 84 12.15 25.96 -20.06
CA THR A 84 13.58 25.69 -20.17
C THR A 84 13.69 24.18 -20.15
N ILE A 85 13.92 23.58 -21.31
CA ILE A 85 14.40 22.21 -21.38
C ILE A 85 15.79 22.30 -20.79
N VAL A 86 15.89 22.11 -19.47
CA VAL A 86 17.17 21.78 -18.86
C VAL A 86 17.59 20.51 -19.59
N PRO A 87 18.69 20.54 -20.38
CA PRO A 87 19.17 19.31 -20.98
C PRO A 87 19.40 18.37 -19.80
N LEU A 88 18.72 17.22 -19.83
CA LEU A 88 18.93 16.18 -18.83
C LEU A 88 20.38 15.75 -18.97
N ALA A 89 21.27 16.37 -18.20
CA ALA A 89 22.65 16.01 -18.16
C ALA A 89 22.69 14.65 -17.48
N PHE A 90 22.68 13.59 -18.30
CA PHE A 90 22.98 12.24 -17.85
C PHE A 90 24.42 12.27 -17.32
N THR A 91 24.58 12.48 -16.02
CA THR A 91 25.87 12.22 -15.36
C THR A 91 26.19 10.73 -15.52
N PRO A 92 27.46 10.30 -15.51
CA PRO A 92 27.82 8.88 -15.67
C PRO A 92 27.11 7.92 -14.71
N ALA A 93 26.67 8.41 -13.54
CA ALA A 93 25.84 7.67 -12.59
C ALA A 93 24.41 7.35 -13.11
N SER A 94 23.91 8.12 -14.08
CA SER A 94 22.56 8.01 -14.63
C SER A 94 22.43 7.08 -15.84
N SER A 95 23.54 6.58 -16.40
CA SER A 95 23.53 5.79 -17.65
C SER A 95 23.90 4.32 -17.49
N GLN A 96 24.16 3.85 -16.27
CA GLN A 96 24.52 2.46 -15.97
C GLN A 96 23.54 1.86 -14.95
N PRO A 97 23.26 0.55 -15.00
CA PRO A 97 22.54 -0.11 -13.93
C PRO A 97 23.24 0.12 -12.60
N LEU A 98 22.49 0.52 -11.58
CA LEU A 98 23.04 0.77 -10.25
C LEU A 98 23.52 -0.55 -9.63
N GLU A 99 24.80 -0.61 -9.24
CA GLU A 99 25.32 -1.72 -8.43
C GLU A 99 24.77 -1.62 -7.01
N LEU A 100 23.89 -2.56 -6.65
CA LEU A 100 23.24 -2.57 -5.35
C LEU A 100 24.14 -3.20 -4.29
N GLN A 101 24.37 -2.47 -3.20
CA GLN A 101 25.05 -2.97 -2.02
C GLN A 101 24.00 -3.53 -1.05
N TRP A 102 23.79 -4.84 -1.09
CA TRP A 102 22.84 -5.53 -0.22
C TRP A 102 23.44 -5.82 1.14
N THR A 103 22.72 -5.45 2.19
CA THR A 103 23.03 -5.78 3.60
C THR A 103 21.80 -6.38 4.26
N LYS A 104 21.95 -6.98 5.45
CA LYS A 104 20.79 -7.48 6.19
C LYS A 104 19.88 -6.33 6.61
N ALA A 105 18.59 -6.50 6.41
CA ALA A 105 17.62 -5.52 6.87
C ALA A 105 17.71 -5.36 8.41
N PRO A 106 17.47 -4.14 8.95
CA PRO A 106 17.48 -3.91 10.40
C PRO A 106 16.47 -4.78 11.14
N ALA A 107 16.63 -4.91 12.46
CA ALA A 107 15.76 -5.72 13.32
C ALA A 107 14.28 -5.30 13.35
N ALA A 108 13.93 -4.15 12.76
CA ALA A 108 12.55 -3.76 12.51
C ALA A 108 11.83 -4.68 11.50
N TYR A 109 12.58 -5.41 10.68
CA TYR A 109 12.08 -6.41 9.75
C TYR A 109 12.20 -7.81 10.35
N PRO A 110 11.25 -8.73 10.07
CA PRO A 110 11.47 -10.15 10.33
C PRO A 110 12.79 -10.67 9.72
N PRO A 111 13.46 -11.67 10.33
CA PRO A 111 14.72 -12.17 9.81
C PRO A 111 14.62 -12.66 8.35
N GLY A 112 15.61 -12.33 7.52
CA GLY A 112 15.75 -12.88 6.16
C GLY A 112 15.66 -11.86 5.02
N ALA A 113 15.15 -10.65 5.28
CA ALA A 113 15.18 -9.57 4.30
C ALA A 113 16.57 -8.95 4.16
N ASP A 114 16.86 -8.45 2.97
CA ASP A 114 18.02 -7.60 2.70
C ASP A 114 17.55 -6.18 2.31
N ILE A 115 18.41 -5.20 2.53
CA ILE A 115 18.20 -3.79 2.22
C ILE A 115 19.40 -3.24 1.44
N SER A 116 19.13 -2.34 0.51
CA SER A 116 20.14 -1.51 -0.15
C SER A 116 19.64 -0.07 -0.17
N VAL A 117 20.40 0.86 0.41
CA VAL A 117 20.07 2.29 0.37
C VAL A 117 20.68 2.88 -0.89
N LEU A 118 19.85 3.51 -1.72
CA LEU A 118 20.24 4.11 -3.01
C LEU A 118 20.57 5.59 -2.83
N GLU A 119 19.83 6.28 -1.98
CA GLU A 119 19.99 7.70 -1.67
C GLU A 119 19.51 8.00 -0.25
N GLY A 120 20.13 8.99 0.41
CA GLY A 120 19.70 9.48 1.71
C GLY A 120 20.21 8.66 2.88
N ASP A 121 19.59 8.86 4.05
CA ASP A 121 19.95 8.20 5.30
C ASP A 121 18.66 7.84 6.06
N THR A 122 18.37 6.55 6.15
CA THR A 122 17.14 6.04 6.77
C THR A 122 17.10 6.24 8.30
N THR A 123 18.20 6.69 8.90
CA THR A 123 18.31 6.99 10.33
C THR A 123 18.09 8.46 10.66
N LYS A 124 17.97 9.32 9.64
CA LYS A 124 17.81 10.77 9.80
C LYS A 124 16.48 11.25 9.20
N PRO A 125 15.94 12.38 9.67
CA PRO A 125 14.85 13.05 8.96
C PRO A 125 15.30 13.48 7.56
N GLY A 126 14.48 13.19 6.54
CA GLY A 126 14.74 13.59 5.16
C GLY A 126 14.24 12.56 4.15
N PRO A 127 14.28 12.89 2.85
CA PRO A 127 14.00 11.92 1.79
C PRO A 127 15.09 10.85 1.74
N TYR A 128 14.69 9.64 1.38
CA TYR A 128 15.57 8.53 1.06
C TYR A 128 14.98 7.76 -0.10
N THR A 129 15.83 7.02 -0.81
CA THR A 129 15.41 5.98 -1.74
C THR A 129 16.12 4.70 -1.35
N LEU A 130 15.41 3.59 -1.21
CA LEU A 130 15.99 2.30 -0.88
C LEU A 130 15.30 1.17 -1.62
N ARG A 131 15.94 0.01 -1.65
CA ARG A 131 15.33 -1.24 -2.08
C ARG A 131 15.36 -2.26 -0.95
N LEU A 132 14.25 -2.98 -0.82
CA LEU A 132 14.13 -4.15 0.04
C LEU A 132 14.04 -5.38 -0.84
N ARG A 133 14.77 -6.43 -0.48
CA ARG A 133 14.69 -7.75 -1.11
C ARG A 133 14.19 -8.75 -0.10
N PHE A 134 13.10 -9.42 -0.46
CA PHE A 134 12.43 -10.42 0.34
C PHE A 134 12.57 -11.79 -0.32
N PRO A 135 12.95 -12.84 0.42
CA PRO A 135 12.89 -14.21 -0.10
C PRO A 135 11.43 -14.62 -0.37
N ASP A 136 11.24 -15.68 -1.15
CA ASP A 136 9.89 -16.23 -1.39
C ASP A 136 9.19 -16.63 -0.07
N GLY A 137 7.90 -16.32 0.02
CA GLY A 137 7.07 -16.60 1.20
C GLY A 137 7.36 -15.70 2.41
N TYR A 138 8.25 -14.70 2.28
CA TYR A 138 8.53 -13.75 3.35
C TYR A 138 7.27 -13.02 3.78
N THR A 139 7.08 -12.85 5.10
CA THR A 139 5.88 -12.26 5.69
C THR A 139 6.25 -10.99 6.44
N LEU A 140 5.58 -9.89 6.12
CA LEU A 140 5.55 -8.66 6.88
C LEU A 140 4.26 -8.64 7.71
N PRO A 141 4.34 -8.85 9.04
CA PRO A 141 3.16 -8.82 9.90
C PRO A 141 2.52 -7.43 9.89
N PRO A 142 1.27 -7.29 10.38
CA PRO A 142 0.62 -5.99 10.50
C PRO A 142 1.49 -4.94 11.19
N HIS A 143 1.70 -3.81 10.52
CA HIS A 143 2.54 -2.71 11.00
C HIS A 143 2.11 -1.38 10.37
N ALA A 144 2.69 -0.28 10.85
CA ALA A 144 2.49 1.06 10.31
C ALA A 144 3.77 1.88 10.47
N HIS A 145 3.94 2.88 9.60
CA HIS A 145 5.11 3.77 9.58
C HIS A 145 4.70 5.23 9.87
N PRO A 146 5.61 6.07 10.39
CA PRO A 146 5.29 7.47 10.69
C PRO A 146 5.20 8.37 9.45
N ASN A 147 5.73 7.91 8.31
CA ASN A 147 5.77 8.65 7.05
C ASN A 147 4.91 7.92 6.00
N ASP A 148 4.52 8.65 4.96
CA ASP A 148 3.90 8.05 3.78
C ASP A 148 4.91 7.14 3.08
N GLU A 149 4.46 5.97 2.64
CA GLU A 149 5.29 5.00 1.93
C GLU A 149 4.90 4.97 0.45
N HIS A 150 5.87 5.27 -0.42
CA HIS A 150 5.73 5.19 -1.87
C HIS A 150 6.41 3.93 -2.37
N LEU A 151 5.64 2.88 -2.59
CA LEU A 151 6.16 1.57 -2.96
C LEU A 151 6.04 1.33 -4.46
N THR A 152 7.14 0.90 -5.08
CA THR A 152 7.14 0.35 -6.45
C THR A 152 7.68 -1.07 -6.46
N VAL A 153 6.99 -2.00 -7.12
CA VAL A 153 7.47 -3.39 -7.26
C VAL A 153 8.43 -3.47 -8.45
N ILE A 154 9.67 -3.89 -8.20
CA ILE A 154 10.75 -4.00 -9.21
C ILE A 154 10.94 -5.45 -9.66
N GLN A 155 10.72 -6.42 -8.77
CA GLN A 155 10.83 -7.85 -9.05
C GLN A 155 9.79 -8.62 -8.22
N GLY A 156 9.31 -9.76 -8.72
CA GLY A 156 8.41 -10.65 -8.00
C GLY A 156 6.97 -10.10 -7.92
N THR A 157 6.24 -10.55 -6.90
CA THR A 157 4.89 -10.07 -6.60
C THR A 157 4.79 -9.71 -5.12
N PHE A 158 4.46 -8.46 -4.83
CA PHE A 158 4.22 -7.98 -3.48
C PHE A 158 2.73 -8.09 -3.16
N VAL A 159 2.37 -8.94 -2.22
CA VAL A 159 0.97 -9.20 -1.86
C VAL A 159 0.65 -8.39 -0.62
N ILE A 160 -0.21 -7.37 -0.72
CA ILE A 160 -0.44 -6.41 0.36
C ILE A 160 -1.92 -6.28 0.72
N GLY A 161 -2.22 -6.22 2.01
CA GLY A 161 -3.55 -5.89 2.51
C GLY A 161 -3.49 -4.77 3.55
N MET A 162 -4.66 -4.17 3.78
CA MET A 162 -4.82 -3.05 4.72
C MET A 162 -5.46 -3.50 6.02
N GLY A 163 -5.16 -2.80 7.10
CA GLY A 163 -5.66 -3.06 8.45
C GLY A 163 -4.82 -4.08 9.23
N ARG A 164 -5.35 -4.53 10.37
CA ARG A 164 -4.58 -5.28 11.37
C ARG A 164 -4.77 -6.80 11.32
N SER A 165 -5.68 -7.29 10.50
CA SER A 165 -6.14 -8.69 10.56
C SER A 165 -5.33 -9.67 9.72
N ALA A 166 -4.33 -9.22 8.94
CA ALA A 166 -3.48 -10.06 8.10
C ALA A 166 -4.24 -11.10 7.24
N SER A 167 -5.40 -10.74 6.70
CA SER A 167 -6.21 -11.64 5.88
C SER A 167 -5.63 -11.73 4.48
N ARG A 168 -5.27 -12.95 4.06
CA ARG A 168 -4.71 -13.15 2.73
C ARG A 168 -5.77 -12.97 1.63
N GLU A 169 -7.04 -13.20 1.95
CA GLU A 169 -8.18 -13.05 1.06
C GLU A 169 -8.50 -11.57 0.76
N ALA A 170 -8.18 -10.67 1.70
CA ALA A 170 -8.37 -9.23 1.55
C ALA A 170 -7.15 -8.53 0.92
N ALA A 171 -6.06 -9.26 0.69
CA ALA A 171 -4.85 -8.73 0.09
C ALA A 171 -4.93 -8.65 -1.43
N LYS A 172 -4.11 -7.79 -2.02
CA LYS A 172 -3.99 -7.60 -3.45
C LYS A 172 -2.59 -7.96 -3.90
N ASP A 173 -2.51 -8.66 -5.02
CA ASP A 173 -1.25 -8.94 -5.70
C ASP A 173 -0.81 -7.70 -6.48
N LEU A 174 0.40 -7.23 -6.17
CA LEU A 174 1.07 -6.15 -6.90
C LEU A 174 2.23 -6.77 -7.69
N PRO A 175 2.04 -7.07 -9.00
CA PRO A 175 3.11 -7.56 -9.85
C PRO A 175 4.13 -6.45 -10.17
N VAL A 176 5.25 -6.82 -10.79
CA VAL A 176 6.28 -5.88 -11.28
C VAL A 176 5.69 -4.68 -12.02
N GLY A 177 6.19 -3.48 -11.68
CA GLY A 177 5.72 -2.21 -12.22
C GLY A 177 4.54 -1.60 -11.47
N SER A 178 3.93 -2.33 -10.53
CA SER A 178 2.88 -1.78 -9.68
C SER A 178 3.42 -0.70 -8.75
N PHE A 179 2.59 0.31 -8.50
CA PHE A 179 2.85 1.39 -7.56
C PHE A 179 1.74 1.45 -6.50
N LEU A 180 2.11 1.73 -5.26
CA LEU A 180 1.20 1.94 -4.14
C LEU A 180 1.69 3.10 -3.28
N LEU A 181 0.76 3.99 -2.92
CA LEU A 181 0.95 4.93 -1.82
C LEU A 181 0.22 4.38 -0.59
N ILE A 182 0.95 4.21 0.51
CA ILE A 182 0.38 3.90 1.82
C ILE A 182 0.51 5.18 2.67
N PRO A 183 -0.60 5.84 3.03
CA PRO A 183 -0.55 7.02 3.88
C PRO A 183 0.07 6.70 5.24
N ASN A 184 0.75 7.68 5.85
CA ASN A 184 1.34 7.54 7.17
C ASN A 184 0.33 7.00 8.19
N ARG A 185 0.84 6.23 9.16
CA ARG A 185 0.07 5.63 10.25
C ARG A 185 -1.09 4.74 9.79
N THR A 186 -1.06 4.26 8.55
CA THR A 186 -2.01 3.27 8.05
C THR A 186 -1.49 1.87 8.37
N ASP A 187 -2.24 1.11 9.17
CA ASP A 187 -1.96 -0.31 9.41
C ASP A 187 -2.06 -1.10 8.10
N HIS A 188 -1.05 -1.89 7.79
CA HIS A 188 -0.99 -2.76 6.62
C HIS A 188 -0.10 -3.98 6.89
N TYR A 189 -0.18 -4.97 6.02
CA TYR A 189 0.60 -6.22 6.09
C TYR A 189 0.92 -6.70 4.68
N ALA A 190 1.96 -7.51 4.53
CA ALA A 190 2.34 -8.01 3.21
C ALA A 190 3.03 -9.37 3.22
N TRP A 191 3.10 -9.97 2.02
CA TRP A 191 3.90 -11.14 1.72
C TRP A 191 4.67 -10.95 0.41
N ALA A 192 5.78 -11.66 0.29
CA ALA A 192 6.45 -11.88 -0.98
C ALA A 192 5.93 -13.16 -1.63
N SER A 193 5.60 -13.10 -2.92
CA SER A 193 5.39 -14.28 -3.77
C SER A 193 6.47 -14.30 -4.86
N GLY A 194 7.33 -15.32 -4.79
CA GLY A 194 8.65 -15.30 -5.39
C GLY A 194 9.62 -14.38 -4.64
N GLU A 195 10.90 -14.44 -5.02
CA GLU A 195 11.85 -13.41 -4.58
C GLU A 195 11.37 -12.05 -5.07
N THR A 196 11.09 -11.15 -4.14
CA THR A 196 10.41 -9.88 -4.40
C THR A 196 11.32 -8.72 -4.02
N ILE A 197 11.46 -7.76 -4.93
CA ILE A 197 12.19 -6.51 -4.69
C ILE A 197 11.22 -5.35 -4.82
N VAL A 198 11.15 -4.52 -3.79
CA VAL A 198 10.40 -3.26 -3.80
C VAL A 198 11.34 -2.09 -3.64
N GLN A 199 10.99 -0.95 -4.22
CA GLN A 199 11.64 0.34 -4.01
C GLN A 199 10.73 1.25 -3.21
N LEU A 200 11.32 1.89 -2.19
CA LEU A 200 10.70 2.91 -1.34
C LEU A 200 11.43 4.24 -1.52
#